data_AF-A0A954UVJ6-F1
#
_entry.id   AF-A0A954UVJ6-F1
#
_cell.length_a   1.000
_cell.length_b   1.000
_cell.length_c   1.000
_cell.angle_alpha   90.00
_cell.angle_beta   90.00
_cell.angle_gamma   90.00
#
_symmetry.space_group_name_H-M   'P 1'
#
loop_
_entity.id
_entity.type
_entity.pdbx_description
1 polymer ?
#
loop_
_entity_poly.entity_id
_entity_poly.type
_entity_poly.pdbx_seq_one_letter_code
_entity_poly.pdbx_strand_id
1 'polypeptide(L)'
;MTRRTKTVHEGTVMSPTVPAPTFELYERVIIKSKETEFYGERGAIVCIESSAIKRDPSQPDRWAYVVHLPTCEVWRTFLQSDLESEGVVDAESVHRGTRPEISFDLVVKEDNDWMEGTYRLRDELWKVVIFRKDDVQALQLQPTVWK
;
A
#
# COMPACT_ATOMS: atom_id res chain seq x y z
N MET A 1 -53.87 27.52 -22.75
CA MET A 1 -52.51 26.98 -22.90
C MET A 1 -51.85 26.96 -21.53
N THR A 2 -51.76 25.79 -20.89
CA THR A 2 -51.24 25.65 -19.52
C THR A 2 -49.93 24.87 -19.57
N ARG A 3 -48.79 25.54 -19.33
CA ARG A 3 -47.47 24.90 -19.25
C ARG A 3 -47.38 24.12 -17.94
N ARG A 4 -47.23 22.79 -18.03
CA ARG A 4 -46.81 21.94 -16.92
C ARG A 4 -45.28 21.94 -16.87
N THR A 5 -44.71 22.52 -15.82
CA THR A 5 -43.29 22.42 -15.51
C THR A 5 -43.03 21.06 -14.89
N LYS A 6 -42.15 20.27 -15.52
CA LYS A 6 -41.77 18.93 -15.09
C LYS A 6 -40.55 19.07 -14.19
N THR A 7 -40.73 18.86 -12.88
CA THR A 7 -39.63 18.82 -11.92
C THR A 7 -38.85 17.53 -12.15
N VAL A 8 -37.59 17.64 -12.58
CA VAL A 8 -36.63 16.54 -12.63
C VAL A 8 -35.96 16.50 -11.26
N HIS A 9 -36.16 15.42 -10.50
CA HIS A 9 -35.36 15.14 -9.31
C HIS A 9 -34.04 14.52 -9.77
N GLU A 10 -32.98 15.31 -9.73
CA GLU A 10 -31.61 14.80 -9.74
C GLU A 10 -31.39 14.03 -8.43
N GLY A 11 -31.43 12.70 -8.50
CA GLY A 11 -30.95 11.85 -7.43
C GLY A 11 -29.43 11.94 -7.39
N THR A 12 -28.89 12.61 -6.37
CA THR A 12 -27.46 12.55 -6.04
C THR A 12 -27.07 11.10 -5.80
N VAL A 13 -26.37 10.49 -6.76
CA VAL A 13 -25.77 9.15 -6.59
C VAL A 13 -24.65 9.32 -5.58
N MET A 14 -24.88 8.92 -4.33
CA MET A 14 -23.83 8.86 -3.33
C MET A 14 -22.79 7.83 -3.80
N SER A 15 -21.59 8.33 -4.11
CA SER A 15 -20.46 7.44 -4.39
C SER A 15 -20.18 6.59 -3.14
N PRO A 16 -19.93 5.28 -3.27
CA PRO A 16 -19.72 4.43 -2.11
C PRO A 16 -18.45 4.87 -1.37
N THR A 17 -18.61 5.28 -0.11
CA THR A 17 -17.48 5.62 0.77
C THR A 17 -16.63 4.36 0.99
N VAL A 18 -15.32 4.47 0.76
CA VAL A 18 -14.37 3.38 1.07
C VAL A 18 -14.28 3.28 2.60
N PRO A 19 -14.47 2.08 3.20
CA PRO A 19 -14.31 1.91 4.64
C PRO A 19 -12.87 2.19 5.05
N ALA A 20 -12.64 2.70 6.26
CA ALA A 20 -11.31 2.89 6.80
C ALA A 20 -10.53 1.54 6.87
N PRO A 21 -9.19 1.57 6.78
CA PRO A 21 -8.40 0.38 7.01
C PRO A 21 -8.64 -0.12 8.44
N THR A 22 -8.69 -1.45 8.61
CA THR A 22 -8.85 -2.07 9.94
C THR A 22 -7.58 -2.02 10.76
N PHE A 23 -6.43 -2.08 10.11
CA PHE A 23 -5.15 -2.10 10.79
C PHE A 23 -4.38 -0.80 10.60
N GLU A 24 -3.59 -0.46 11.61
CA GLU A 24 -2.74 0.73 11.63
C GLU A 24 -1.31 0.42 11.16
N LEU A 25 -0.59 1.47 10.81
CA LEU A 25 0.82 1.35 10.46
C LEU A 25 1.61 0.90 11.71
N TYR A 26 2.51 -0.07 11.52
CA TYR A 26 3.31 -0.73 12.55
C TYR A 26 2.54 -1.59 13.54
N GLU A 27 1.25 -1.82 13.30
CA GLU A 27 0.49 -2.81 14.04
C GLU A 27 1.02 -4.21 13.75
N ARG A 28 1.19 -4.98 14.83
CA ARG A 28 1.57 -6.38 14.79
C ARG A 28 0.41 -7.25 14.40
N VAL A 29 0.66 -8.18 13.49
CA VAL A 29 -0.34 -9.07 12.92
C VAL A 29 0.15 -10.51 12.85
N ILE A 30 -0.80 -11.44 12.86
CA ILE A 30 -0.60 -12.86 12.57
C ILE A 30 -1.21 -13.14 11.19
N ILE A 31 -0.49 -13.89 10.35
CA ILE A 31 -1.01 -14.35 9.07
C ILE A 31 -1.96 -15.54 9.32
N LYS A 32 -3.26 -15.38 9.06
CA LYS A 32 -4.28 -16.44 9.24
C LYS A 32 -4.62 -17.18 7.95
N SER A 33 -4.08 -16.75 6.82
CA SER A 33 -4.33 -17.36 5.52
C SER A 33 -3.59 -18.69 5.37
N LYS A 34 -4.33 -19.80 5.47
CA LYS A 34 -3.80 -21.17 5.36
C LYS A 34 -3.28 -21.52 3.96
N GLU A 35 -3.62 -20.72 2.96
CA GLU A 35 -3.21 -20.90 1.58
C GLU A 35 -1.79 -20.35 1.31
N THR A 36 -1.22 -19.64 2.29
CA THR A 36 0.11 -19.04 2.19
C THR A 36 1.15 -19.87 2.96
N GLU A 37 2.40 -19.86 2.51
CA GLU A 37 3.53 -20.45 3.24
C GLU A 37 3.83 -19.75 4.58
N PHE A 38 3.23 -18.57 4.80
CA PHE A 38 3.42 -17.73 5.98
C PHE A 38 2.35 -17.96 7.07
N TYR A 39 1.48 -18.96 6.93
CA TYR A 39 0.43 -19.23 7.92
C TYR A 39 0.98 -19.36 9.35
N GLY A 40 0.45 -18.55 10.27
CA GLY A 40 0.89 -18.49 11.66
C GLY A 40 2.11 -17.61 11.92
N GLU A 41 2.77 -17.09 10.87
CA GLU A 41 3.86 -16.14 11.03
C GLU A 41 3.37 -14.81 11.60
N ARG A 42 4.26 -14.16 12.34
CA ARG A 42 4.03 -12.85 12.93
C ARG A 42 4.78 -11.81 12.14
N GLY A 43 4.15 -10.66 11.93
CA GLY A 43 4.77 -9.54 11.26
C GLY A 43 4.22 -8.21 11.75
N ALA A 44 4.63 -7.16 11.08
CA ALA A 44 4.11 -5.82 11.33
C ALA A 44 3.84 -5.06 10.04
N ILE A 45 2.80 -4.24 10.06
CA ILE A 45 2.36 -3.47 8.89
C ILE A 45 3.34 -2.34 8.60
N VAL A 46 3.85 -2.27 7.38
CA VAL A 46 4.80 -1.24 6.92
C VAL A 46 4.25 -0.35 5.81
N CYS A 47 3.11 -0.72 5.24
CA CYS A 47 2.40 0.07 4.25
C CYS A 47 0.93 -0.35 4.23
N ILE A 48 0.05 0.62 4.04
CA ILE A 48 -1.39 0.43 3.86
C ILE A 48 -1.73 0.91 2.45
N GLU A 49 -2.15 -0.01 1.60
CA GLU A 49 -2.49 0.28 0.20
C GLU A 49 -4.00 0.17 0.00
N SER A 50 -4.63 1.29 -0.34
CA SER A 50 -6.03 1.35 -0.76
C SER A 50 -6.24 0.85 -2.20
N SER A 51 -5.16 0.72 -2.97
CA SER A 51 -5.16 0.58 -4.43
C SER A 51 -5.09 -0.86 -4.94
N ALA A 52 -4.86 -1.85 -4.07
CA ALA A 52 -4.91 -3.26 -4.46
C ALA A 52 -6.32 -3.76 -4.83
N ILE A 53 -7.35 -2.91 -4.67
CA ILE A 53 -8.70 -3.18 -5.11
C ILE A 53 -8.74 -3.24 -6.64
N LYS A 54 -8.74 -4.47 -7.17
CA LYS A 54 -9.46 -4.78 -8.39
C LYS A 54 -10.85 -4.14 -8.31
N ARG A 55 -11.06 -3.14 -9.17
CA ARG A 55 -12.30 -2.47 -9.60
C ARG A 55 -13.64 -3.24 -9.38
N ASP A 56 -14.05 -3.53 -8.15
CA ASP A 56 -15.37 -4.13 -7.85
C ASP A 56 -15.90 -3.70 -6.46
N PRO A 57 -16.99 -2.91 -6.41
CA PRO A 57 -17.62 -2.44 -5.16
C PRO A 57 -18.21 -3.53 -4.27
N SER A 58 -18.38 -4.77 -4.74
CA SER A 58 -19.05 -5.85 -4.02
C SER A 58 -18.16 -6.66 -3.07
N GLN A 59 -16.85 -6.42 -3.02
CA GLN A 59 -15.89 -7.30 -2.33
C GLN A 59 -15.17 -6.62 -1.14
N PRO A 60 -15.23 -7.22 0.07
CA PRO A 60 -14.86 -6.59 1.35
C PRO A 60 -13.35 -6.56 1.69
N ASP A 61 -12.49 -7.19 0.89
CA ASP A 61 -11.03 -7.19 1.09
C ASP A 61 -10.38 -5.95 0.47
N ARG A 62 -10.86 -4.78 0.90
CA ARG A 62 -10.56 -3.48 0.28
C ARG A 62 -9.18 -2.93 0.59
N TRP A 63 -8.48 -3.54 1.53
CA TRP A 63 -7.18 -3.06 1.97
C TRP A 63 -6.16 -4.18 1.82
N ALA A 64 -5.08 -3.84 1.14
CA ALA A 64 -3.88 -4.64 1.15
C ALA A 64 -2.86 -3.99 2.09
N TYR A 65 -2.15 -4.83 2.82
CA TYR A 65 -1.15 -4.41 3.78
C TYR A 65 0.17 -5.04 3.38
N VAL A 66 1.22 -4.24 3.27
CA VAL A 66 2.57 -4.78 3.20
C VAL A 66 2.99 -5.07 4.62
N VAL A 67 3.27 -6.34 4.90
CA VAL A 67 3.69 -6.85 6.21
C VAL A 67 5.15 -7.25 6.14
N HIS A 68 5.95 -6.76 7.07
CA HIS A 68 7.30 -7.25 7.32
C HIS A 68 7.25 -8.50 8.19
N LEU A 69 7.81 -9.60 7.70
CA LEU A 69 7.90 -10.89 8.39
C LEU A 69 9.36 -11.09 8.85
N PRO A 70 9.71 -10.73 10.11
CA PRO A 70 11.09 -10.74 10.56
C PRO A 70 11.71 -12.15 10.58
N THR A 71 10.93 -13.19 10.89
CA THR A 71 11.41 -14.59 10.89
C THR A 71 11.96 -15.00 9.52
N CYS A 72 11.32 -14.52 8.46
CA CYS A 72 11.64 -14.88 7.08
C CYS A 72 12.49 -13.82 6.37
N GLU A 73 12.74 -12.68 7.02
CA GLU A 73 13.39 -11.49 6.44
C GLU A 73 12.77 -11.03 5.09
N VAL A 74 11.44 -11.11 4.97
CA VAL A 74 10.71 -10.69 3.75
C VAL A 74 9.63 -9.66 4.04
N TRP A 75 9.26 -8.93 2.99
CA TRP A 75 8.02 -8.16 2.94
C TRP A 75 7.04 -8.84 1.98
N ARG A 76 5.79 -8.94 2.41
CA ARG A 76 4.73 -9.56 1.61
C ARG A 76 3.44 -8.78 1.75
N THR A 77 2.67 -8.76 0.67
CA THR A 77 1.37 -8.11 0.63
C THR A 77 0.30 -9.12 1.02
N PHE A 78 -0.55 -8.75 1.97
CA PHE A 78 -1.67 -9.57 2.44
C PHE A 78 -2.96 -8.77 2.38
N LEU A 79 -4.09 -9.44 2.15
CA LEU A 79 -5.39 -8.82 2.25
C LEU A 79 -5.77 -8.66 3.73
N GLN A 80 -6.70 -7.73 4.00
CA GLN A 80 -7.24 -7.58 5.34
C GLN A 80 -7.77 -8.90 5.93
N SER A 81 -8.41 -9.73 5.09
CA SER A 81 -8.93 -11.05 5.45
C SER A 81 -7.86 -12.11 5.70
N ASP A 82 -6.59 -11.84 5.42
CA ASP A 82 -5.47 -12.75 5.67
C ASP A 82 -4.78 -12.47 7.01
N LEU A 83 -5.19 -11.42 7.72
CA LEU A 83 -4.51 -10.92 8.91
C LEU A 83 -5.41 -10.97 10.15
N GLU A 84 -4.76 -11.14 11.30
CA GLU A 84 -5.33 -11.02 12.63
C GLU A 84 -4.46 -10.07 13.45
N SER A 85 -5.08 -9.09 14.11
CA SER A 85 -4.37 -8.13 14.97
C SER A 85 -3.85 -8.80 16.24
N GLU A 86 -2.61 -8.51 16.63
CA GLU A 86 -2.09 -8.81 17.98
C GLU A 86 -2.41 -7.69 19.00
N GLY A 87 -3.03 -6.59 18.57
CA GLY A 87 -3.39 -5.44 19.42
C GLY A 87 -2.18 -4.62 19.91
N VAL A 88 -1.01 -4.80 19.28
CA VAL A 88 0.24 -4.12 19.64
C VAL A 88 0.75 -3.31 18.46
N VAL A 89 1.04 -2.03 18.67
CA VAL A 89 1.73 -1.19 17.68
C VAL A 89 3.18 -1.05 18.13
N ASP A 90 4.10 -1.52 17.29
CA ASP A 90 5.53 -1.51 17.59
C ASP A 90 6.29 -0.80 16.46
N ALA A 91 6.17 0.53 16.44
CA ALA A 91 6.85 1.36 15.46
C ALA A 91 8.37 1.19 15.53
N GLU A 92 8.95 1.07 16.72
CA GLU A 92 10.41 1.02 16.89
C GLU A 92 11.04 -0.24 16.27
N SER A 93 10.43 -1.41 16.45
CA SER A 93 10.97 -2.66 15.88
C SER A 93 10.95 -2.67 14.35
N VAL A 94 10.02 -1.91 13.75
CA VAL A 94 9.79 -1.88 12.31
C VAL A 94 10.56 -0.75 11.63
N HIS A 95 10.77 0.38 12.31
CA HIS A 95 11.46 1.55 11.77
C HIS A 95 12.99 1.44 11.77
N ARG A 96 13.57 0.50 12.53
CA ARG A 96 15.02 0.32 12.66
C ARG A 96 15.65 -0.36 11.44
N GLY A 97 15.51 0.27 10.29
CA GLY A 97 16.48 0.18 9.19
C GLY A 97 16.57 -1.14 8.47
N THR A 98 15.56 -2.02 8.52
CA THR A 98 15.61 -3.30 7.79
C THR A 98 15.15 -3.19 6.34
N ARG A 99 14.33 -2.18 5.99
CA ARG A 99 13.73 -2.02 4.67
C ARG A 99 14.48 -1.01 3.80
N PRO A 100 14.66 -1.29 2.50
CA PRO A 100 14.92 -0.24 1.53
C PRO A 100 13.81 0.81 1.54
N GLU A 101 14.19 2.08 1.67
CA GLU A 101 13.29 3.22 1.64
C GLU A 101 13.74 4.19 0.57
N ILE A 102 12.78 4.88 -0.04
CA ILE A 102 13.02 5.95 -0.99
C ILE A 102 12.02 7.08 -0.71
N SER A 103 12.51 8.30 -0.66
CA SER A 103 11.75 9.54 -0.53
C SER A 103 12.10 10.43 -1.70
N PHE A 104 11.11 11.08 -2.30
CA PHE A 104 11.32 12.04 -3.38
C PHE A 104 10.90 13.41 -2.87
N ASP A 105 11.80 14.39 -2.98
CA ASP A 105 11.56 15.74 -2.45
C ASP A 105 10.81 16.63 -3.46
N LEU A 106 10.58 16.12 -4.68
CA LEU A 106 9.95 16.86 -5.77
C LEU A 106 8.50 16.44 -5.99
N VAL A 107 7.61 17.45 -6.06
CA VAL A 107 6.31 17.28 -6.73
C VAL A 107 6.59 17.00 -8.19
N VAL A 108 6.24 15.80 -8.67
CA VAL A 108 6.38 15.43 -10.07
C VAL A 108 5.52 16.37 -10.92
N LYS A 109 6.12 17.44 -11.43
CA LYS A 109 5.56 18.23 -12.54
C LYS A 109 6.00 17.56 -13.83
N GLU A 110 5.13 17.61 -14.84
CA GLU A 110 5.37 16.99 -16.14
C GLU A 110 6.72 17.44 -16.75
N ASP A 111 7.13 18.69 -16.49
CA ASP A 111 8.31 19.33 -17.10
C ASP A 111 9.66 19.12 -16.38
N ASN A 112 9.72 18.38 -15.27
CA ASN A 112 11.00 18.16 -14.59
C ASN A 112 11.77 17.00 -15.25
N ASP A 113 12.83 17.28 -16.01
CA ASP A 113 13.66 16.23 -16.64
C ASP A 113 14.44 15.39 -15.63
N TRP A 114 14.68 15.96 -14.44
CA TRP A 114 15.44 15.35 -13.35
C TRP A 114 14.56 15.02 -12.16
N MET A 115 14.86 13.89 -11.54
CA MET A 115 14.29 13.44 -10.28
C MET A 115 15.38 13.43 -9.22
N GLU A 116 15.12 14.08 -8.10
CA GLU A 116 15.96 14.06 -6.91
C GLU A 116 15.17 13.43 -5.76
N GLY A 117 15.85 12.57 -5.01
CA GLY A 117 15.31 11.95 -3.82
C GLY A 117 16.42 11.48 -2.91
N THR A 118 16.02 10.85 -1.82
CA THR A 118 16.91 10.15 -0.91
C THR A 118 16.47 8.70 -0.80
N TYR A 119 17.40 7.80 -0.64
CA TYR A 119 17.12 6.39 -0.38
C TYR A 119 17.96 5.89 0.77
N ARG A 120 17.51 4.83 1.42
CA ARG A 120 18.25 4.13 2.47
C ARG A 120 18.12 2.64 2.23
N LEU A 121 19.24 1.92 2.27
CA LEU A 121 19.24 0.45 2.30
C LEU A 121 19.34 -0.05 3.75
N ARG A 122 19.19 -1.37 3.93
CA ARG A 122 19.24 -1.99 5.25
C ARG A 122 20.54 -1.63 5.98
N ASP A 123 20.41 -1.14 7.21
CA ASP A 123 21.52 -0.74 8.10
C ASP A 123 22.44 0.38 7.54
N GLU A 124 22.01 1.10 6.49
CA GLU A 124 22.75 2.22 5.92
C GLU A 124 22.18 3.58 6.34
N LEU A 125 22.98 4.63 6.17
CA LEU A 125 22.49 6.01 6.25
C LEU A 125 21.77 6.38 4.94
N TRP A 126 20.86 7.37 5.02
CA TRP A 126 20.24 7.94 3.83
C TRP A 126 21.29 8.49 2.86
N LYS A 127 21.13 8.15 1.58
CA LYS A 127 21.96 8.56 0.45
C LYS A 127 21.10 9.35 -0.53
N VAL A 128 21.68 10.33 -1.20
CA VAL A 128 21.01 11.11 -2.25
C VAL A 128 20.99 10.29 -3.54
N VAL A 129 19.87 10.29 -4.25
CA VAL A 129 19.72 9.73 -5.60
C VAL A 129 19.21 10.81 -6.53
N ILE A 130 19.91 10.99 -7.66
CA ILE A 130 19.54 11.93 -8.72
C ILE A 130 19.61 11.17 -10.05
N PHE A 131 18.55 11.20 -10.84
CA PHE A 131 18.52 10.57 -12.16
C PHE A 131 17.67 11.37 -13.14
N ARG A 132 17.92 11.22 -14.45
CA ARG A 132 17.01 11.75 -15.48
C ARG A 132 15.85 10.78 -15.69
N LYS A 133 14.66 11.30 -15.96
CA LYS A 133 13.50 10.47 -16.30
C LYS A 133 13.82 9.49 -17.44
N ASP A 134 14.58 9.93 -18.44
CA ASP A 134 14.99 9.12 -19.61
C ASP A 134 15.95 7.98 -19.27
N ASP A 135 16.68 8.06 -18.14
CA ASP A 135 17.60 7.01 -17.69
C ASP A 135 16.85 5.85 -17.01
N VAL A 136 15.61 6.07 -16.59
CA VAL A 136 14.77 5.03 -15.99
C VAL A 136 14.12 4.24 -17.12
N GLN A 137 14.63 3.04 -17.36
CA GLN A 137 13.98 2.09 -18.27
C GLN A 137 12.52 1.92 -17.86
N ALA A 138 11.61 1.87 -18.84
CA ALA A 138 10.19 1.67 -18.61
C ALA A 138 9.99 0.52 -17.61
N LEU A 139 9.40 0.83 -16.45
CA LEU A 139 9.12 -0.12 -15.39
C LEU A 139 8.19 -1.21 -15.95
N GLN A 140 8.77 -2.36 -16.27
CA GLN A 140 7.99 -3.56 -16.60
C GLN A 140 7.54 -4.20 -15.29
N LEU A 141 6.35 -3.83 -14.84
CA LEU A 141 5.65 -4.54 -13.77
C LEU A 141 5.14 -5.87 -14.33
N GLN A 142 5.92 -6.95 -14.14
CA GLN A 142 5.45 -8.30 -14.44
C GLN A 142 4.94 -8.95 -13.15
N PRO A 143 3.65 -9.38 -13.10
CA PRO A 143 3.15 -10.21 -12.01
C PRO A 143 3.95 -11.52 -12.00
N THR A 144 4.75 -11.71 -10.95
CA THR A 144 5.52 -12.95 -10.78
C THR A 144 4.75 -13.85 -9.82
N VAL A 145 4.36 -15.03 -10.28
CA VAL A 145 3.84 -16.10 -9.43
C VAL A 145 5.05 -16.95 -9.01
N TRP A 146 5.36 -16.95 -7.72
CA TRP A 146 6.40 -17.82 -7.18
C TRP A 146 5.89 -19.27 -7.21
N LYS A 147 6.70 -20.18 -7.76
CA LYS A 147 6.47 -21.63 -7.74
C LYS A 147 7.19 -22.25 -6.56
#